data_AF-U2C3S9-F1
#
_entry.id   AF-U2C3S9-F1
#
_cell.length_a   1.000
_cell.length_b   1.000
_cell.length_c   1.000
_cell.angle_alpha   90.00
_cell.angle_beta   90.00
_cell.angle_gamma   90.00
#
_symmetry.space_group_name_H-M   'P 1'
#
loop_
_entity.id
_entity.type
_entity.pdbx_description
1 polymer ?
#
loop_
_entity_poly.entity_id
_entity_poly.type
_entity_poly.pdbx_seq_one_letter_code
_entity_poly.pdbx_strand_id
1 'polypeptide(L)'
;MDKKQALIRQCRYYSGQEESPFNDATMDWFWDMERVYVSSQGQFMGERDYYKQINGKPYPGIPFDLLMVMFTSWGKTAYSIKDSINNFYKLMDEYLFIANDHCPEDKIPGQ
;
A
#
# COMPACT_ATOMS: atom_id res chain seq x y z
N MET A 1 14.83 16.94 9.15
CA MET A 1 14.33 16.27 7.93
C MET A 1 12.82 16.17 8.06
N ASP A 2 12.06 16.67 7.09
CA ASP A 2 10.59 16.65 7.14
C ASP A 2 10.08 15.21 7.08
N LYS A 3 9.33 14.78 8.11
CA LYS A 3 8.75 13.44 8.23
C LYS A 3 7.90 13.08 7.01
N LYS A 4 7.17 14.06 6.44
CA LYS A 4 6.37 13.86 5.24
C LYS A 4 7.23 13.45 4.05
N GLN A 5 8.35 14.13 3.84
CA GLN A 5 9.28 13.83 2.74
C GLN A 5 9.96 12.47 2.91
N ALA A 6 10.23 12.05 4.15
CA ALA A 6 10.76 10.71 4.41
C ALA A 6 9.75 9.61 4.04
N LEU A 7 8.46 9.84 4.28
CA LEU A 7 7.39 8.90 3.90
C LEU A 7 7.14 8.87 2.39
N ILE A 8 7.16 10.04 1.72
CA ILE A 8 7.04 10.12 0.25
C ILE A 8 8.16 9.32 -0.42
N ARG A 9 9.37 9.34 0.12
CA ARG A 9 10.49 8.55 -0.43
C ARG A 9 10.29 7.04 -0.35
N GLN A 10 9.34 6.56 0.46
CA GLN A 10 8.95 5.14 0.58
C GLN A 10 7.81 4.75 -0.35
N CYS A 11 7.24 5.71 -1.06
CA CYS A 11 6.13 5.53 -1.98
C CYS A 11 6.67 5.21 -3.39
N ARG A 12 5.90 4.43 -4.15
CA ARG A 12 6.19 4.01 -5.54
C ARG A 12 5.39 4.82 -6.55
N TYR A 13 4.19 5.28 -6.18
CA TYR A 13 3.23 5.96 -7.05
C TYR A 13 3.04 7.44 -6.63
N TYR A 14 3.01 7.72 -5.34
CA TYR A 14 2.80 9.04 -4.76
C TYR A 14 4.12 9.79 -4.56
N SER A 15 4.27 10.93 -5.25
CA SER A 15 5.45 11.81 -5.19
C SER A 15 5.16 13.18 -4.56
N GLY A 16 4.01 13.35 -3.89
CA GLY A 16 3.61 14.61 -3.26
C GLY A 16 2.67 15.50 -4.09
N GLN A 17 2.26 15.06 -5.28
CA GLN A 17 1.29 15.75 -6.12
C GLN A 17 -0.11 15.82 -5.48
N GLU A 18 -0.90 16.82 -5.86
CA GLU A 18 -2.26 17.05 -5.32
C GLU A 18 -3.28 16.07 -5.90
N GLU A 19 -3.15 15.74 -7.18
CA GLU A 19 -4.03 14.84 -7.92
C GLU A 19 -3.24 13.66 -8.50
N SER A 20 -3.92 12.53 -8.68
CA SER A 20 -3.34 11.34 -9.28
C SER A 20 -3.08 11.57 -10.78
N PRO A 21 -1.88 11.24 -11.27
CA PRO A 21 -1.56 11.32 -12.70
C PRO A 21 -2.02 10.10 -13.49
N PHE A 22 -2.60 9.08 -12.84
CA PHE A 22 -2.91 7.80 -13.44
C PHE A 22 -4.35 7.75 -13.93
N ASN A 23 -4.54 7.34 -15.19
CA ASN A 23 -5.86 7.06 -15.76
C ASN A 23 -6.31 5.61 -15.54
N ASP A 24 -5.40 4.73 -15.11
CA ASP A 24 -5.70 3.35 -14.75
C ASP A 24 -6.22 3.28 -13.31
N ALA A 25 -7.37 2.63 -13.11
CA ALA A 25 -8.05 2.60 -11.82
C ALA A 25 -7.25 1.87 -10.73
N THR A 26 -6.47 0.86 -11.09
CA THR A 26 -5.65 0.10 -10.14
C THR A 26 -4.45 0.94 -9.69
N MET A 27 -3.77 1.59 -10.64
CA MET A 27 -2.66 2.50 -10.32
C MET A 27 -3.12 3.74 -9.55
N ASP A 28 -4.29 4.29 -9.89
CA ASP A 28 -4.92 5.40 -9.17
C ASP A 28 -5.23 5.00 -7.72
N TRP A 29 -5.76 3.79 -7.51
CA TRP A 29 -5.97 3.26 -6.17
C TRP A 29 -4.67 3.09 -5.39
N PHE A 30 -3.60 2.55 -6.01
CA PHE A 30 -2.29 2.45 -5.35
C PHE A 30 -1.75 3.81 -4.93
N TRP A 31 -1.86 4.80 -5.81
CA TRP A 31 -1.49 6.17 -5.53
C TRP A 31 -2.26 6.74 -4.33
N ASP A 32 -3.57 6.52 -4.26
CA ASP A 32 -4.38 7.03 -3.16
C ASP A 32 -4.03 6.36 -1.82
N MET A 33 -3.73 5.05 -1.83
CA MET A 33 -3.30 4.35 -0.61
C MET A 33 -1.99 4.92 -0.04
N GLU A 34 -1.03 5.24 -0.91
CA GLU A 34 0.21 5.89 -0.50
C GLU A 34 -0.01 7.33 -0.02
N ARG A 35 -0.88 8.09 -0.70
CA ARG A 35 -1.29 9.42 -0.25
C ARG A 35 -1.89 9.37 1.16
N VAL A 36 -2.77 8.40 1.42
CA VAL A 36 -3.36 8.17 2.75
C VAL A 36 -2.28 7.85 3.78
N TYR A 37 -1.37 6.92 3.48
CA TYR A 37 -0.23 6.58 4.34
C TYR A 37 0.64 7.80 4.71
N VAL A 38 0.97 8.64 3.72
CA VAL A 38 1.73 9.88 3.96
C VAL A 38 0.92 10.86 4.81
N SER A 39 -0.38 11.04 4.51
CA SER A 39 -1.26 11.94 5.25
C SER A 39 -1.50 11.51 6.69
N SER A 40 -1.48 10.20 6.96
CA SER A 40 -1.57 9.62 8.31
C SER A 40 -0.22 9.61 9.04
N GLN A 41 0.80 10.29 8.48
CA GLN A 41 2.15 10.35 9.02
C GLN A 41 2.79 8.97 9.24
N GLY A 42 2.45 8.01 8.38
CA GLY A 42 2.94 6.64 8.43
C GLY A 42 2.43 5.83 9.61
N GLN A 43 1.35 6.29 10.25
CA GLN A 43 0.70 5.58 11.36
C GLN A 43 -0.70 5.19 10.93
N PHE A 44 -0.98 3.90 10.86
CA PHE A 44 -2.29 3.41 10.49
C PHE A 44 -2.65 2.12 11.23
N MET A 45 -3.69 2.19 12.07
CA MET A 45 -4.16 1.03 12.82
C MET A 45 -4.97 0.09 11.92
N GLY A 46 -6.02 0.58 11.27
CA GLY A 46 -6.82 -0.21 10.33
C GLY A 46 -7.26 -1.58 10.85
N GLU A 47 -7.36 -2.54 9.92
CA GLU A 47 -7.67 -3.95 10.18
C GLU A 47 -6.44 -4.77 10.63
N ARG A 48 -5.47 -4.14 11.30
CA ARG A 48 -4.20 -4.78 11.69
C ARG A 48 -4.37 -6.04 12.52
N ASP A 49 -5.28 -6.02 13.49
CA ASP A 49 -5.50 -7.16 14.37
C ASP A 49 -6.12 -8.34 13.61
N TYR A 50 -7.04 -8.05 12.70
CA TYR A 50 -7.61 -9.08 11.82
C TYR A 50 -6.56 -9.65 10.87
N TYR A 51 -5.73 -8.81 10.24
CA TYR A 51 -4.65 -9.28 9.34
C TYR A 51 -3.67 -10.23 10.06
N LYS A 52 -3.34 -9.92 11.32
CA LYS A 52 -2.55 -10.81 12.18
C LYS A 52 -3.29 -12.09 12.52
N GLN A 53 -4.58 -12.01 12.87
CA GLN A 53 -5.40 -13.17 13.23
C GLN A 53 -5.47 -14.21 12.10
N ILE A 54 -5.49 -13.76 10.85
CA ILE A 54 -5.52 -14.65 9.68
C ILE A 54 -4.12 -15.07 9.20
N ASN A 55 -3.05 -14.74 9.92
CA ASN A 55 -1.65 -14.93 9.51
C ASN A 55 -1.36 -14.36 8.11
N GLY A 56 -1.74 -13.09 7.90
CA GLY A 56 -1.60 -12.41 6.62
C GLY A 56 -0.15 -12.41 6.08
N LYS A 57 -0.01 -12.53 4.74
CA LYS A 57 1.29 -12.60 4.06
C LYS A 57 2.13 -11.33 4.28
N PRO A 58 3.43 -11.42 4.63
CA PRO A 58 4.31 -10.26 4.68
C PRO A 58 4.76 -9.82 3.28
N TYR A 59 5.00 -8.52 3.12
CA TYR A 59 5.51 -7.92 1.89
C TYR A 59 6.71 -7.01 2.21
N PRO A 60 7.95 -7.50 2.10
CA PRO A 60 9.14 -6.74 2.48
C PRO A 60 9.31 -5.40 1.74
N GLY A 61 8.84 -5.31 0.49
CA GLY A 61 8.87 -4.07 -0.29
C GLY A 61 7.77 -3.06 0.02
N ILE A 62 6.93 -3.31 1.03
CA ILE A 62 5.80 -2.47 1.43
C ILE A 62 5.92 -2.14 2.93
N PRO A 63 5.97 -0.87 3.34
CA PRO A 63 5.84 -0.50 4.74
C PRO A 63 4.59 -1.13 5.36
N PHE A 64 4.71 -1.72 6.55
CA PHE A 64 3.59 -2.46 7.13
C PHE A 64 2.35 -1.56 7.35
N ASP A 65 2.53 -0.32 7.80
CA ASP A 65 1.42 0.64 7.92
C ASP A 65 0.75 0.94 6.57
N LEU A 66 1.50 1.02 5.47
CA LEU A 66 0.94 1.16 4.12
C LEU A 66 0.17 -0.10 3.70
N LEU A 67 0.72 -1.29 3.98
CA LEU A 67 0.03 -2.55 3.74
C LEU A 67 -1.32 -2.59 4.50
N MET A 68 -1.39 -2.03 5.71
CA MET A 68 -2.64 -1.95 6.47
C MET A 68 -3.62 -0.93 5.90
N VAL A 69 -3.15 0.18 5.32
CA VAL A 69 -4.00 1.10 4.56
C VAL A 69 -4.66 0.37 3.39
N MET A 70 -3.85 -0.31 2.58
CA MET A 70 -4.31 -1.11 1.43
C MET A 70 -5.30 -2.19 1.85
N PHE A 71 -4.95 -2.98 2.86
CA PHE A 71 -5.80 -4.06 3.35
C PHE A 71 -7.13 -3.56 3.89
N THR A 72 -7.12 -2.46 4.66
CA THR A 72 -8.34 -1.87 5.22
C THR A 72 -9.22 -1.27 4.13
N SER A 73 -8.64 -0.62 3.11
CA SER A 73 -9.41 -0.08 2.00
C SER A 73 -10.01 -1.20 1.14
N TRP A 74 -9.23 -2.23 0.80
CA TRP A 74 -9.71 -3.38 0.05
C TRP A 74 -10.77 -4.18 0.82
N GLY A 75 -10.59 -4.35 2.14
CA GLY A 75 -11.54 -5.07 3.00
C GLY A 75 -12.94 -4.46 3.03
N LYS A 76 -13.07 -3.14 2.80
CA LYS A 76 -14.37 -2.46 2.70
C LYS A 76 -15.16 -2.84 1.45
N THR A 77 -14.50 -3.30 0.40
CA THR A 77 -15.14 -3.70 -0.87
C THR A 77 -15.28 -5.21 -0.99
N ALA A 78 -14.56 -5.98 -0.14
CA ALA A 78 -14.67 -7.43 -0.09
C ALA A 78 -15.97 -7.86 0.61
N TYR A 79 -16.77 -8.70 -0.05
CA TYR A 79 -17.95 -9.32 0.57
C TYR A 79 -17.58 -10.24 1.75
N SER A 80 -16.45 -10.96 1.62
CA SER A 80 -15.84 -11.77 2.67
C SER A 80 -14.33 -11.68 2.54
N ILE A 81 -13.68 -11.08 3.54
CA ILE A 81 -12.22 -10.93 3.58
C ILE A 81 -11.53 -12.30 3.54
N LYS A 82 -12.02 -13.24 4.35
CA LYS A 82 -11.45 -14.58 4.47
C LYS A 82 -11.46 -15.32 3.13
N ASP A 83 -12.57 -15.26 2.41
CA ASP A 83 -12.73 -16.00 1.16
C ASP A 83 -12.03 -15.30 -0.02
N SER A 84 -11.81 -13.99 0.10
CA SER A 84 -11.26 -13.16 -0.97
C SER A 84 -9.77 -12.81 -0.78
N ILE A 85 -9.13 -13.28 0.31
CA ILE A 85 -7.78 -12.85 0.68
C ILE A 85 -6.73 -13.07 -0.43
N ASN A 86 -6.90 -14.11 -1.24
CA ASN A 86 -6.02 -14.37 -2.38
C ASN A 86 -6.08 -13.27 -3.45
N ASN A 87 -7.22 -12.57 -3.58
CA ASN A 87 -7.34 -11.43 -4.49
C ASN A 87 -6.56 -10.22 -3.96
N PHE A 88 -6.58 -10.00 -2.63
CA PHE A 88 -5.72 -9.00 -2.02
C PHE A 88 -4.25 -9.30 -2.26
N TYR A 89 -3.82 -10.56 -2.11
CA TYR A 89 -2.43 -10.93 -2.34
C TYR A 89 -1.97 -10.71 -3.79
N LYS A 90 -2.83 -11.05 -4.76
CA LYS A 90 -2.57 -10.74 -6.17
C LYS A 90 -2.43 -9.25 -6.42
N LEU A 91 -3.29 -8.44 -5.80
CA LEU A 91 -3.25 -6.99 -5.90
C LEU A 91 -1.95 -6.40 -5.32
N MET A 92 -1.42 -6.98 -4.23
CA MET A 92 -0.12 -6.58 -3.67
C MET A 92 1.06 -7.04 -4.53
N ASP A 93 0.97 -8.22 -5.15
CA ASP A 93 1.98 -8.67 -6.11
C ASP A 93 1.99 -7.75 -7.35
N GLU A 94 0.83 -7.29 -7.83
CA GLU A 94 0.69 -6.31 -8.92
C GLU A 94 1.26 -4.92 -8.55
N TYR A 95 0.99 -4.44 -7.34
CA TYR A 95 1.58 -3.20 -6.80
C TYR A 95 3.11 -3.22 -6.83
N LEU A 96 3.73 -4.35 -6.49
CA LEU A 96 5.19 -4.48 -6.51
C LEU A 96 5.73 -4.60 -7.94
N PHE A 97 5.04 -5.36 -8.80
CA PHE A 97 5.47 -5.63 -10.17
C PHE A 97 5.46 -4.39 -11.07
N ILE A 98 4.36 -3.61 -11.07
CA ILE A 98 4.23 -2.42 -11.95
C ILE A 98 5.30 -1.37 -11.65
N ALA A 99 5.69 -1.25 -10.38
CA ALA A 99 6.71 -0.31 -9.94
C ALA A 99 8.14 -0.88 -10.01
N ASN A 100 8.33 -2.14 -10.42
CA ASN A 100 9.61 -2.83 -10.33
C ASN A 100 10.70 -2.21 -11.22
N ASP A 101 10.33 -1.63 -12.35
CA ASP A 101 11.25 -0.93 -13.26
C ASP A 101 12.04 0.20 -12.55
N HIS A 102 11.54 0.71 -11.43
CA HIS A 102 12.13 1.81 -10.67
C HIS A 102 12.57 1.42 -9.24
N CYS A 103 12.06 0.31 -8.68
CA CYS A 103 12.42 -0.15 -7.34
C CYS A 103 12.17 -1.65 -7.13
N PRO A 104 13.15 -2.44 -6.61
CA PRO A 104 12.99 -3.87 -6.38
C PRO A 104 11.75 -4.22 -5.52
N GLU A 105 11.09 -5.33 -5.84
CA GLU A 105 9.88 -5.81 -5.16
C GLU A 105 10.11 -6.16 -3.67
N ASP A 106 11.35 -6.48 -3.30
CA ASP A 106 11.74 -6.91 -1.95
C ASP A 106 12.28 -5.77 -1.08
N LYS A 107 12.30 -4.53 -1.59
CA LYS A 107 12.82 -3.35 -0.87
C LYS A 107 11.82 -2.22 -0.82
N ILE A 108 11.77 -1.56 0.33
CA ILE A 108 11.02 -0.32 0.48
C ILE A 108 11.85 0.79 -0.19
N PRO A 109 11.25 1.60 -1.08
CA PRO A 109 11.94 2.75 -1.67
C PRO A 109 12.53 3.68 -0.59
N GLY A 110 13.73 4.22 -0.83
CA GLY A 110 14.33 5.23 0.05
C GLY A 110 14.69 4.78 1.47
N GLN A 111 14.62 3.48 1.79
CA GLN A 111 15.17 2.89 3.02
C GLN A 111 16.63 2.44 2.84
#